data_AF-C1ATN2-F1
#
_entry.id   AF-C1ATN2-F1
#
_cell.length_a   1.000
_cell.length_b   1.000
_cell.length_c   1.000
_cell.angle_alpha   90.00
_cell.angle_beta   90.00
_cell.angle_gamma   90.00
#
_symmetry.space_group_name_H-M   'P 1'
#
loop_
_entity.id
_entity.type
_entity.pdbx_description
1 polymer ?
#
loop_
_entity_poly.entity_id
_entity_poly.type
_entity_poly.pdbx_seq_one_letter_code
_entity_poly.pdbx_strand_id
1 'polypeptide(L)'
;MTMLPPHSPYPRPPTETPWFTGLLVAAFAAAVVAVAIIAFGSQLARINPALAVFLELVVVAGVAPSVWRLRRTPVWRWLVYGAAVGVLAGWCALLVGAA
;
A
#
# COMPACT_ATOMS: atom_id res chain seq x y z
N MET A 1 -39.14 -22.13 15.96
CA MET A 1 -39.61 -21.01 15.11
C MET A 1 -38.40 -20.13 14.81
N THR A 2 -37.74 -20.39 13.69
CA THR A 2 -36.54 -19.64 13.25
C THR A 2 -37.04 -18.54 12.32
N MET A 3 -36.98 -17.27 12.73
CA MET A 3 -37.31 -16.14 11.85
C MET A 3 -36.31 -16.09 10.70
N LEU A 4 -36.77 -16.34 9.47
CA LEU A 4 -35.98 -16.08 8.27
C LEU A 4 -35.80 -14.56 8.15
N PRO A 5 -34.58 -14.03 7.98
CA PRO A 5 -34.39 -12.60 7.77
C PRO A 5 -35.19 -12.12 6.54
N PRO A 6 -35.83 -10.94 6.60
CA PRO A 6 -36.63 -10.44 5.50
C PRO A 6 -35.76 -10.20 4.27
N HIS A 7 -36.01 -10.95 3.20
CA HIS A 7 -35.65 -10.59 1.83
C HIS A 7 -36.18 -9.18 1.52
N SER A 8 -35.27 -8.21 1.37
CA SER A 8 -35.62 -6.84 1.03
C SER A 8 -35.94 -6.78 -0.47
N PRO A 9 -37.13 -6.33 -0.90
CA PRO A 9 -37.49 -6.26 -2.32
C PRO A 9 -36.73 -5.15 -3.07
N TYR A 10 -36.06 -4.26 -2.34
CA TYR A 10 -35.32 -3.13 -2.91
C TYR A 10 -33.90 -3.56 -3.31
N PRO A 11 -33.50 -3.31 -4.57
CA PRO A 11 -32.09 -3.35 -4.94
C PRO A 11 -31.31 -2.46 -3.99
N ARG A 12 -30.28 -3.00 -3.31
CA ARG A 12 -29.41 -2.14 -2.50
C ARG A 12 -28.80 -1.11 -3.45
N PRO A 13 -28.87 0.20 -3.14
CA PRO A 13 -28.11 1.17 -3.90
C PRO A 13 -26.64 0.75 -3.89
N PRO A 14 -25.90 0.92 -5.01
CA PRO A 14 -24.48 0.62 -5.04
C PRO A 14 -23.82 1.29 -3.83
N THR A 15 -23.12 0.53 -2.99
CA THR A 15 -22.38 1.11 -1.86
C THR A 15 -21.47 2.19 -2.42
N GLU A 16 -21.75 3.45 -2.11
CA GLU A 16 -20.92 4.56 -2.53
C GLU A 16 -19.50 4.29 -2.04
N THR A 17 -18.54 4.39 -2.95
CA THR A 17 -17.13 4.16 -2.61
C THR A 17 -16.71 5.25 -1.63
N PRO A 18 -16.18 4.93 -0.43
CA PRO A 18 -15.85 5.93 0.57
C PRO A 18 -14.52 6.61 0.22
N TRP A 19 -14.56 7.51 -0.76
CA TRP A 19 -13.39 8.16 -1.37
C TRP A 19 -12.55 8.93 -0.37
N PHE A 20 -13.17 9.68 0.54
CA PHE A 20 -12.45 10.55 1.48
C PHE A 20 -11.56 9.73 2.43
N THR A 21 -12.14 8.71 3.08
CA THR A 21 -11.42 7.78 3.94
C THR A 21 -10.40 6.96 3.15
N GLY A 22 -10.76 6.53 1.94
CA GLY A 22 -9.84 5.84 1.03
C GLY A 22 -8.58 6.64 0.72
N LEU A 23 -8.73 7.92 0.35
CA LEU A 23 -7.61 8.79 0.03
C LEU A 23 -6.68 9.02 1.23
N LEU A 24 -7.25 9.21 2.42
CA LEU A 24 -6.50 9.36 3.67
C LEU A 24 -5.67 8.12 3.98
N VAL A 25 -6.28 6.93 3.86
CA VAL A 25 -5.57 5.66 4.05
C VAL A 25 -4.47 5.49 3.01
N ALA A 26 -4.72 5.87 1.76
CA ALA A 26 -3.72 5.81 0.70
C ALA A 26 -2.53 6.75 1.00
N ALA A 27 -2.79 8.00 1.39
CA ALA A 27 -1.76 8.97 1.73
C ALA A 27 -0.93 8.53 2.94
N PHE A 28 -1.59 8.02 3.99
CA PHE A 28 -0.91 7.49 5.17
C PHE A 28 -0.04 6.27 4.82
N ALA A 29 -0.59 5.31 4.06
CA ALA A 29 0.17 4.15 3.61
C ALA A 29 1.37 4.55 2.75
N ALA A 30 1.21 5.54 1.86
CA ALA A 30 2.29 6.07 1.03
C ALA A 30 3.41 6.65 1.90
N ALA A 31 3.07 7.47 2.90
CA ALA A 31 4.03 8.07 3.81
C ALA A 31 4.80 7.00 4.61
N VAL A 32 4.10 6.02 5.18
CA VAL A 32 4.72 4.95 5.97
C VAL A 32 5.67 4.10 5.10
N VAL A 33 5.23 3.72 3.90
CA VAL A 33 6.06 2.91 2.99
C VAL A 33 7.27 3.70 2.48
N ALA A 34 7.11 4.97 2.13
CA ALA A 34 8.22 5.81 1.72
C ALA A 34 9.25 5.95 2.83
N VAL A 35 8.82 6.20 4.08
CA VAL A 35 9.72 6.27 5.25
C VAL A 35 10.45 4.95 5.45
N ALA A 36 9.76 3.81 5.33
CA ALA A 36 10.39 2.50 5.48
C ALA A 36 11.49 2.28 4.43
N ILE A 37 11.23 2.58 3.15
CA ILE A 37 12.23 2.49 2.08
C ILE A 37 13.41 3.42 2.35
N ILE A 38 13.17 4.69 2.64
CA ILE A 38 14.26 5.66 2.85
C ILE A 38 15.13 5.26 4.05
N ALA A 39 14.52 4.83 5.16
CA ALA A 39 15.24 4.41 6.36
C ALA A 39 16.11 3.16 6.09
N PHE A 40 15.51 2.09 5.53
CA PHE A 40 16.23 0.86 5.23
C PHE A 40 17.29 1.05 4.15
N GLY A 41 16.93 1.68 3.03
CA GLY A 41 17.82 1.94 1.91
C GLY A 41 19.02 2.79 2.33
N SER A 42 18.82 3.86 3.10
CA SER A 42 19.92 4.71 3.57
C SER A 42 20.86 4.00 4.57
N GLN A 43 20.34 3.11 5.42
CA GLN A 43 21.18 2.32 6.33
C GLN A 43 21.99 1.26 5.59
N LEU A 44 21.37 0.52 4.65
CA LEU A 44 22.09 -0.48 3.87
C LEU A 44 23.06 0.14 2.87
N ALA A 45 22.73 1.28 2.27
CA ALA A 45 23.60 1.98 1.33
C ALA A 45 24.94 2.39 1.95
N ARG A 46 24.97 2.68 3.26
CA ARG A 46 26.21 2.94 4.01
C ARG A 46 27.10 1.70 4.14
N ILE A 47 26.53 0.49 4.07
CA ILE A 47 27.26 -0.78 4.20
C ILE A 47 27.64 -1.30 2.81
N ASN A 48 26.65 -1.53 1.95
CA ASN A 48 26.84 -1.95 0.57
C ASN A 48 25.62 -1.52 -0.27
N PRO A 49 25.78 -0.57 -1.21
CA PRO A 49 24.68 -0.06 -2.01
C PRO A 49 24.06 -1.11 -2.94
N ALA A 50 24.84 -2.07 -3.44
CA ALA A 50 24.28 -3.16 -4.26
C ALA A 50 23.38 -4.09 -3.43
N LEU A 51 23.77 -4.36 -2.18
CA LEU A 51 22.94 -5.14 -1.24
C LEU A 51 21.66 -4.39 -0.85
N ALA A 52 21.74 -3.07 -0.70
CA ALA A 52 20.58 -2.20 -0.43
C ALA A 52 19.49 -2.39 -1.49
N VAL A 53 19.86 -2.20 -2.75
CA VAL A 53 18.93 -2.34 -3.88
C VAL A 53 18.39 -3.77 -3.97
N PHE A 54 19.25 -4.78 -3.84
CA PHE A 54 18.81 -6.18 -3.90
C PHE A 54 17.78 -6.51 -2.81
N LEU A 55 18.04 -6.14 -1.56
CA LEU A 55 17.15 -6.45 -0.45
C LEU A 55 15.84 -5.66 -0.53
N GLU A 56 15.85 -4.41 -0.96
CA GLU A 56 14.60 -3.67 -1.18
C GLU A 56 13.74 -4.30 -2.26
N LEU A 57 14.33 -4.71 -3.39
CA LEU A 57 13.59 -5.39 -4.44
C LEU A 57 12.99 -6.71 -3.94
N VAL A 58 13.74 -7.49 -3.16
CA VAL A 58 13.25 -8.74 -2.55
C VAL A 58 12.09 -8.47 -1.59
N VAL A 59 12.20 -7.45 -0.74
CA VAL A 59 11.15 -7.06 0.22
C VAL A 59 9.90 -6.61 -0.54
N VAL A 60 10.03 -5.70 -1.51
CA VAL A 60 8.91 -5.21 -2.32
C VAL A 60 8.26 -6.36 -3.08
N ALA A 61 9.04 -7.25 -3.68
CA ALA A 61 8.55 -8.42 -4.40
C ALA A 61 7.81 -9.41 -3.48
N GLY A 62 8.28 -9.61 -2.24
CA GLY A 62 7.61 -10.46 -1.25
C GLY A 62 6.33 -9.85 -0.68
N VAL A 63 6.31 -8.53 -0.48
CA VAL A 63 5.15 -7.80 0.07
C VAL A 63 4.08 -7.58 -0.99
N ALA A 64 4.46 -7.38 -2.25
CA ALA A 64 3.55 -7.15 -3.37
C ALA A 64 2.40 -8.17 -3.46
N PRO A 65 2.60 -9.50 -3.47
CA PRO A 65 1.50 -10.48 -3.57
C PRO A 65 0.54 -10.44 -2.37
N SER A 66 1.06 -10.17 -1.17
CA SER A 66 0.26 -10.03 0.05
C SER A 66 -0.67 -8.80 -0.03
N VAL A 67 -0.12 -7.67 -0.47
CA VAL A 67 -0.87 -6.43 -0.63
C VAL A 67 -1.82 -6.49 -1.83
N TRP A 68 -1.41 -7.15 -2.92
CA TRP A 68 -2.23 -7.36 -4.13
C TRP A 68 -3.44 -8.26 -3.89
N ARG A 69 -3.38 -9.13 -2.87
CA ARG A 69 -4.54 -9.93 -2.42
C ARG A 69 -5.59 -9.05 -1.74
N LEU A 70 -5.18 -7.99 -1.05
CA LEU A 70 -6.06 -7.04 -0.36
C LEU A 70 -6.84 -6.13 -1.32
N ARG A 71 -6.46 -6.06 -2.60
CA ARG A 71 -7.16 -5.24 -3.60
C ARG A 71 -8.59 -5.69 -3.91
N ARG A 72 -8.96 -6.93 -3.56
CA ARG A 72 -10.32 -7.48 -3.77
C ARG A 72 -11.35 -6.90 -2.80
N THR A 73 -10.91 -6.29 -1.71
CA THR A 73 -11.77 -5.64 -0.72
C THR A 73 -11.91 -4.15 -1.04
N PRO A 74 -13.13 -3.58 -1.12
CA PRO A 74 -13.36 -2.24 -1.66
C PRO A 74 -12.61 -1.11 -0.92
N VAL A 75 -12.41 -1.21 0.39
CA VAL A 75 -11.65 -0.23 1.19
C VAL A 75 -10.14 -0.45 1.07
N TRP A 76 -9.71 -1.72 1.09
CA TRP A 76 -8.29 -2.08 1.09
C TRP A 76 -7.57 -1.78 -0.22
N ARG A 77 -8.29 -1.60 -1.35
CA ARG A 77 -7.69 -1.14 -2.61
C ARG A 77 -6.87 0.14 -2.45
N TRP A 78 -7.34 1.05 -1.60
CA TRP A 78 -6.71 2.36 -1.41
C TRP A 78 -5.35 2.25 -0.73
N LEU A 79 -5.24 1.33 0.22
CA LEU A 79 -3.97 1.00 0.85
C LEU A 79 -2.95 0.43 -0.15
N VAL A 80 -3.41 -0.39 -1.11
CA VAL A 80 -2.54 -0.92 -2.18
C VAL A 80 -1.99 0.20 -3.05
N TYR A 81 -2.85 1.13 -3.50
CA TYR A 81 -2.41 2.27 -4.31
C TYR A 81 -1.47 3.19 -3.53
N GLY A 82 -1.78 3.46 -2.26
CA GLY A 82 -0.91 4.22 -1.37
C GLY A 82 0.46 3.58 -1.20
N ALA A 83 0.50 2.28 -0.91
CA ALA A 83 1.77 1.55 -0.77
C ALA A 83 2.59 1.61 -2.07
N ALA A 84 1.98 1.39 -3.23
CA ALA A 84 2.69 1.47 -4.52
C ALA A 84 3.29 2.87 -4.77
N VAL A 85 2.53 3.94 -4.48
CA VAL A 85 3.03 5.32 -4.59
C VAL A 85 4.16 5.57 -3.58
N GLY A 86 4.03 5.07 -2.35
CA GLY A 86 5.07 5.17 -1.32
C GLY A 86 6.37 4.48 -1.73
N VAL A 87 6.30 3.32 -2.40
CA VAL A 87 7.48 2.63 -2.92
C VAL A 87 8.24 3.52 -3.93
N LEU A 88 7.50 4.03 -4.92
CA LEU A 88 8.07 4.88 -5.97
C LEU A 88 8.64 6.18 -5.37
N ALA A 89 7.93 6.80 -4.43
CA ALA A 89 8.39 8.01 -3.76
C ALA A 89 9.67 7.78 -2.94
N GLY A 90 9.76 6.64 -2.22
CA GLY A 90 10.95 6.26 -1.46
C GLY A 90 12.17 6.08 -2.35
N TRP A 91 12.04 5.37 -3.47
CA TRP A 91 13.13 5.23 -4.44
C TRP A 91 13.54 6.55 -5.08
N CYS A 92 12.58 7.39 -5.48
CA CYS A 92 12.88 8.73 -6.00
C CYS A 92 13.65 9.56 -4.96
N ALA A 93 13.25 9.52 -3.69
CA ALA A 93 13.94 10.25 -2.62
C ALA A 93 15.36 9.73 -2.40
N LEU A 94 15.57 8.41 -2.44
CA LEU A 94 16.91 7.82 -2.36
C LEU A 94 17.78 8.20 -3.56
N LEU A 95 17.23 8.20 -4.78
CA LEU A 95 17.96 8.59 -5.99
C LEU A 95 18.33 10.08 -5.97
N VAL A 96 17.41 10.96 -5.54
CA VAL A 96 17.68 12.40 -5.40
C VAL A 96 18.68 12.67 -4.28
N GLY A 97 18.56 11.98 -3.14
CA GLY A 97 19.47 12.14 -2.01
C GLY A 97 20.86 11.50 -2.23
N ALA A 98 21.00 10.65 -3.25
CA ALA A 98 22.28 10.06 -3.67
C ALA A 98 22.99 10.85 -4.77
N ALA A 99 22.33 11.84 -5.39
CA ALA A 99 22.89 12.74 -6.41
C ALA A 99 23.59 13.95 -5.79
#